data_AF-A0A7W2YN06-F1
#
_entry.id   AF-A0A7W2YN06-F1
#
_cell.length_a   1.000
_cell.length_b   1.000
_cell.length_c   1.000
_cell.angle_alpha   90.00
_cell.angle_beta   90.00
_cell.angle_gamma   90.00
#
_symmetry.space_group_name_H-M   'P 1'
#
loop_
_entity.id
_entity.type
_entity.pdbx_description
1 polymer ?
#
loop_
_entity_poly.entity_id
_entity_poly.type
_entity_poly.pdbx_seq_one_letter_code
_entity_poly.pdbx_strand_id
1 'polypeptide(L)'
;MKKLITALFITLMLSKSSAFAHSDHGNISPKAAIEIATKVTKQLTFKDLGFKVGKLSDTWKNLTTKNFKLHATEANRYVVSAKNVSGNKTIYFLMTMSGDVLKVNSEAKF
;
A
#
# COMPACT_ATOMS: atom_id res chain seq x y z
N MET A 1 10.95 -50.83 2.21
CA MET A 1 10.77 -49.78 3.24
C MET A 1 11.28 -48.40 2.82
N LYS A 2 12.52 -48.26 2.29
CA LYS A 2 13.06 -46.94 1.90
C LYS A 2 12.25 -46.19 0.82
N LYS A 3 11.77 -46.89 -0.22
CA LYS A 3 10.97 -46.29 -1.31
C LYS A 3 9.57 -45.82 -0.89
N LEU A 4 8.99 -46.42 0.16
CA LEU A 4 7.69 -46.01 0.71
C LEU A 4 7.81 -44.71 1.52
N ILE A 5 8.93 -44.52 2.22
CA ILE A 5 9.23 -43.29 2.96
C ILE A 5 9.42 -42.11 1.98
N THR A 6 10.12 -42.32 0.86
CA THR A 6 10.32 -41.27 -0.15
C THR A 6 9.01 -40.84 -0.82
N ALA A 7 8.10 -41.77 -1.08
CA ALA A 7 6.79 -41.46 -1.66
C ALA A 7 5.92 -40.63 -0.69
N LEU A 8 5.97 -40.92 0.60
CA LEU A 8 5.21 -40.19 1.64
C LEU A 8 5.66 -38.72 1.79
N PHE A 9 6.96 -38.45 1.59
CA PHE A 9 7.50 -37.09 1.65
C PHE A 9 7.07 -36.21 0.47
N ILE A 10 6.86 -36.79 -0.72
CA ILE A 10 6.46 -36.04 -1.93
C ILE A 10 4.99 -35.61 -1.86
N THR A 11 4.13 -36.43 -1.26
CA THR A 11 2.71 -36.10 -1.09
C THR A 11 2.45 -35.01 -0.04
N LEU A 12 3.32 -34.88 0.96
CA LEU A 12 3.15 -33.90 2.05
C LEU A 12 3.45 -32.45 1.63
N MET A 13 4.17 -32.24 0.52
CA MET A 13 4.57 -30.92 0.03
C MET A 13 3.50 -30.24 -0.85
N LEU A 14 2.41 -30.94 -1.19
CA LEU A 14 1.35 -30.42 -2.06
C LEU A 14 0.21 -29.73 -1.31
N SER A 15 0.19 -29.75 0.03
CA SER A 15 -0.76 -28.97 0.83
C SER A 15 -0.26 -27.52 1.01
N LYS A 16 -0.06 -26.80 -0.08
CA LYS A 16 -0.02 -25.33 -0.01
C LYS A 16 -1.45 -24.87 0.15
N SER A 17 -1.94 -24.84 1.38
CA SER A 17 -3.18 -24.14 1.71
C SER A 17 -2.98 -22.69 1.28
N SER A 18 -3.64 -22.28 0.20
CA SER A 18 -3.79 -20.89 -0.16
C SER A 18 -4.57 -20.22 0.96
N ALA A 19 -3.85 -19.64 1.92
CA ALA A 19 -4.45 -18.74 2.90
C ALA A 19 -4.85 -17.47 2.15
N PHE A 20 -6.01 -17.50 1.49
CA PHE A 20 -6.73 -16.29 1.14
C PHE A 20 -7.17 -15.68 2.46
N ALA A 21 -6.41 -14.71 2.96
CA ALA A 21 -6.93 -13.75 3.91
C ALA A 21 -8.06 -13.01 3.20
N HIS A 22 -9.28 -13.55 3.28
CA HIS A 22 -10.50 -12.82 2.98
C HIS A 22 -10.66 -11.80 4.09
N SER A 23 -9.94 -10.69 3.96
CA SER A 23 -10.24 -9.49 4.69
C SER A 23 -11.52 -8.89 4.09
N ASP A 24 -12.67 -9.51 4.37
CA ASP A 24 -13.98 -8.86 4.25
C ASP A 24 -14.11 -7.83 5.37
N HIS A 25 -13.26 -6.81 5.28
CA HIS A 25 -13.31 -5.62 6.08
C HIS A 25 -13.95 -4.60 5.17
N GLY A 26 -15.18 -4.20 5.50
CA GLY A 26 -15.95 -3.26 4.70
C GLY A 26 -15.14 -2.02 4.28
N ASN A 27 -15.53 -1.41 3.18
CA ASN A 27 -14.84 -0.27 2.59
C ASN A 27 -14.51 0.80 3.65
N ILE A 28 -13.24 1.13 3.81
CA ILE A 28 -12.79 2.21 4.69
C ILE A 28 -13.32 3.53 4.15
N SER A 29 -13.54 4.52 5.03
CA SER A 29 -13.93 5.85 4.57
C SER A 29 -12.79 6.56 3.82
N PRO A 30 -13.10 7.55 2.96
CA PRO A 30 -12.08 8.42 2.37
C PRO A 30 -11.17 9.11 3.39
N LYS A 31 -11.71 9.44 4.58
CA LYS A 31 -10.94 10.00 5.69
C LYS A 31 -9.90 9.02 6.20
N ALA A 32 -10.29 7.76 6.39
CA ALA A 32 -9.36 6.70 6.77
C ALA A 32 -8.28 6.47 5.70
N ALA A 33 -8.63 6.52 4.41
CA ALA A 33 -7.65 6.44 3.32
C ALA A 33 -6.62 7.60 3.39
N ILE A 34 -7.06 8.82 3.70
CA ILE A 34 -6.16 9.97 3.91
C ILE A 34 -5.23 9.75 5.12
N GLU A 35 -5.74 9.21 6.22
CA GLU A 35 -4.93 8.90 7.42
C GLU A 35 -3.87 7.83 7.13
N ILE A 36 -4.23 6.79 6.37
CA ILE A 36 -3.28 5.76 5.89
C ILE A 36 -2.22 6.38 5.00
N ALA A 37 -2.60 7.19 3.99
CA ALA A 37 -1.65 7.87 3.11
C ALA A 37 -0.69 8.79 3.90
N THR A 38 -1.19 9.46 4.94
CA THR A 38 -0.37 10.28 5.84
C THR A 38 0.67 9.42 6.58
N LYS A 39 0.25 8.27 7.12
CA LYS A 39 1.15 7.33 7.80
C LYS A 39 2.22 6.76 6.85
N VAL A 40 1.82 6.32 5.65
CA VAL A 40 2.75 5.78 4.66
C VAL A 40 3.73 6.84 4.17
N THR A 41 3.29 8.09 4.00
CA THR A 41 4.20 9.21 3.68
C THR A 41 5.29 9.36 4.73
N LYS A 42 4.93 9.31 6.03
CA LYS A 42 5.91 9.36 7.11
C LYS A 42 6.88 8.18 7.04
N GLN A 43 6.39 6.96 6.82
CA GLN A 43 7.25 5.78 6.66
C GLN A 43 8.24 5.92 5.50
N LEU A 44 7.78 6.46 4.37
CA LEU A 44 8.61 6.73 3.20
C LEU A 44 9.71 7.75 3.47
N THR A 45 9.59 8.61 4.50
CA THR A 45 10.70 9.50 4.91
C THR A 45 11.81 8.77 5.66
N PHE A 46 11.52 7.61 6.24
CA PHE A 46 12.52 6.82 6.96
C PHE A 46 13.23 5.83 6.04
N LYS A 47 12.46 5.14 5.19
CA LYS A 47 12.97 4.08 4.29
C LYS A 47 12.22 4.04 2.97
N ASP A 48 12.86 3.47 1.97
CA ASP A 48 12.18 3.05 0.75
C ASP A 48 11.28 1.84 1.06
N LEU A 49 10.04 1.89 0.58
CA LEU A 49 9.06 0.80 0.70
C LEU A 49 8.91 0.00 -0.61
N GLY A 50 9.69 0.29 -1.64
CA GLY A 50 9.64 -0.35 -2.95
C GLY A 50 8.66 0.28 -3.92
N PHE A 51 8.16 1.49 -3.64
CA PHE A 51 7.30 2.23 -4.56
C PHE A 51 8.11 3.11 -5.52
N LYS A 52 7.51 3.53 -6.65
CA LYS A 52 8.18 4.34 -7.69
C LYS A 52 8.76 5.67 -7.15
N VAL A 53 8.21 6.22 -6.07
CA VAL A 53 8.72 7.43 -5.42
C VAL A 53 10.00 7.23 -4.59
N GLY A 54 10.38 5.97 -4.31
CA GLY A 54 11.49 5.63 -3.43
C GLY A 54 11.35 6.19 -2.01
N LYS A 55 12.48 6.37 -1.32
CA LYS A 55 12.54 7.11 -0.04
C LYS A 55 12.29 8.61 -0.27
N LEU A 56 11.35 9.18 0.47
CA LEU A 56 11.05 10.62 0.48
C LEU A 56 12.05 11.40 1.35
N SER A 57 12.28 12.67 0.99
CA SER A 57 13.12 13.58 1.77
C SER A 57 12.47 14.00 3.09
N ASP A 58 13.27 14.56 3.99
CA ASP A 58 12.82 15.01 5.32
C ASP A 58 11.75 16.11 5.27
N THR A 59 11.67 16.87 4.18
CA THR A 59 10.62 17.87 3.94
C THR A 59 9.20 17.28 3.93
N TRP A 60 9.04 15.96 3.80
CA TRP A 60 7.75 15.28 3.86
C TRP A 60 7.32 14.88 5.29
N LYS A 61 8.23 14.94 6.28
CA LYS A 61 7.97 14.48 7.67
C LYS A 61 6.87 15.27 8.37
N ASN A 62 6.79 16.57 8.07
CA ASN A 62 5.90 17.52 8.75
C ASN A 62 4.54 17.68 8.06
N LEU A 63 4.26 16.90 7.01
CA LEU A 63 2.93 16.95 6.38
C LEU A 63 1.88 16.41 7.35
N THR A 64 0.75 17.12 7.39
CA THR A 64 -0.44 16.74 8.14
C THR A 64 -1.55 16.38 7.17
N THR A 65 -2.66 15.83 7.65
CA THR A 65 -3.81 15.47 6.80
C THR A 65 -4.34 16.62 5.93
N LYS A 66 -4.09 17.88 6.30
CA LYS A 66 -4.41 19.09 5.49
C LYS A 66 -3.68 19.14 4.15
N ASN A 67 -2.52 18.48 4.05
CA ASN A 67 -1.72 18.38 2.83
C ASN A 67 -2.20 17.25 1.90
N PHE A 68 -3.19 16.47 2.34
CA PHE A 68 -3.71 15.31 1.65
C PHE A 68 -5.15 15.54 1.23
N LYS A 69 -5.53 14.98 0.09
CA LYS A 69 -6.90 15.03 -0.42
C LYS A 69 -7.24 13.73 -1.13
N LEU A 70 -8.49 13.29 -1.01
CA LEU A 70 -9.04 12.33 -1.94
C LEU A 70 -8.99 12.97 -3.33
N HIS A 71 -8.18 12.39 -4.23
CA HIS A 71 -8.02 12.85 -5.60
C HIS A 71 -9.11 12.27 -6.49
N ALA A 72 -9.35 10.96 -6.38
CA ALA A 72 -10.39 10.25 -7.12
C ALA A 72 -10.79 8.95 -6.40
N THR A 73 -11.92 8.39 -6.81
CA THR A 73 -12.31 7.00 -6.52
C THR A 73 -12.51 6.30 -7.86
N GLU A 74 -11.72 5.27 -8.13
CA GLU A 74 -11.68 4.61 -9.44
C GLU A 74 -11.77 3.10 -9.26
N ALA A 75 -12.72 2.44 -9.93
CA ALA A 75 -12.83 0.97 -9.95
C ALA A 75 -12.67 0.30 -8.56
N ASN A 76 -13.38 0.80 -7.54
CA ASN A 76 -13.24 0.34 -6.15
C ASN A 76 -11.81 0.49 -5.61
N ARG A 77 -11.19 1.64 -5.87
CA ARG A 77 -9.91 2.08 -5.31
C ARG A 77 -10.01 3.53 -4.89
N TYR A 78 -9.25 3.87 -3.86
CA TYR A 78 -9.00 5.27 -3.52
C TYR A 78 -7.71 5.73 -4.18
N VAL A 79 -7.76 6.92 -4.78
CA VAL A 79 -6.58 7.69 -5.17
C VAL A 79 -6.46 8.86 -4.22
N VAL A 80 -5.42 8.88 -3.39
CA VAL A 80 -5.15 10.00 -2.46
C VAL A 80 -3.95 10.77 -2.97
N SER A 81 -4.04 12.10 -3.00
CA SER A 81 -2.92 13.00 -3.31
C SER A 81 -2.29 13.54 -2.02
N ALA A 82 -0.98 13.77 -2.04
CA ALA A 82 -0.24 14.44 -0.98
C ALA A 82 0.66 15.53 -1.58
N LYS A 83 0.45 16.79 -1.16
CA LYS A 83 1.21 17.94 -1.66
C LYS A 83 2.25 18.40 -0.64
N ASN A 84 3.53 18.27 -1.00
CA ASN A 84 4.63 18.88 -0.27
C ASN A 84 4.81 20.32 -0.75
N VAL A 85 4.42 21.29 0.10
CA VAL A 85 4.47 22.72 -0.21
C VAL A 85 5.92 23.22 -0.29
N SER A 86 6.80 22.75 0.59
CA SER A 86 8.21 23.16 0.61
C SER A 86 8.98 22.74 -0.65
N GLY A 87 8.60 21.62 -1.26
CA GLY A 87 9.24 21.10 -2.48
C GLY A 87 8.46 21.33 -3.76
N ASN A 88 7.26 21.94 -3.70
CA ASN A 88 6.28 22.00 -4.80
C ASN A 88 6.09 20.67 -5.54
N LYS A 89 6.02 19.57 -4.80
CA LYS A 89 5.87 18.21 -5.34
C LYS A 89 4.57 17.58 -4.84
N THR A 90 3.93 16.81 -5.71
CA THR A 90 2.75 15.99 -5.37
C THR A 90 3.06 14.52 -5.62
N ILE A 91 2.60 13.66 -4.72
CA ILE A 91 2.58 12.21 -4.91
C ILE A 91 1.15 11.70 -4.76
N TYR A 92 0.89 10.54 -5.33
CA TYR A 92 -0.42 9.90 -5.40
C TYR A 92 -0.32 8.47 -4.92
N PHE A 93 -1.30 8.05 -4.13
CA PHE A 93 -1.43 6.72 -3.54
C PHE A 93 -2.63 6.02 -4.18
N LEU A 94 -2.41 4.88 -4.83
CA LEU A 94 -3.49 3.97 -5.18
C LEU A 94 -3.69 2.98 -4.04
N MET A 95 -4.92 2.88 -3.55
CA MET A 95 -5.27 2.08 -2.38
C MET A 95 -6.50 1.21 -2.64
N THR A 96 -6.53 0.00 -2.11
CA THR A 96 -7.75 -0.82 -2.05
C THR A 96 -8.82 -0.13 -1.18
N MET A 97 -10.08 -0.55 -1.31
CA MET A 97 -11.13 -0.09 -0.40
C MET A 97 -10.91 -0.58 1.04
N SER A 98 -10.05 -1.57 1.27
CA SER A 98 -9.67 -2.05 2.61
C SER A 98 -8.52 -1.25 3.25
N GLY A 99 -7.80 -0.43 2.47
CA GLY A 99 -6.71 0.40 2.97
C GLY A 99 -5.30 -0.02 2.56
N ASP A 100 -5.16 -1.06 1.75
CA ASP A 100 -3.84 -1.53 1.28
C ASP A 100 -3.30 -0.59 0.21
N VAL A 101 -2.11 -0.01 0.45
CA VAL A 101 -1.44 0.85 -0.53
C VAL A 101 -0.74 -0.01 -1.58
N LEU A 102 -1.26 0.04 -2.81
CA LEU A 102 -0.79 -0.77 -3.93
C LEU A 102 0.36 -0.11 -4.69
N LYS A 103 0.27 1.21 -4.91
CA LYS A 103 1.25 1.98 -5.69
C LYS A 103 1.36 3.40 -5.14
N VAL A 104 2.56 3.97 -5.23
CA VAL A 104 2.81 5.39 -4.99
C VAL A 104 3.68 5.97 -6.10
N ASN A 105 3.23 7.05 -6.74
CA ASN A 105 3.95 7.73 -7.83
C ASN A 105 3.69 9.24 -7.84
N SER A 106 4.32 9.97 -8.77
CA SER A 106 4.15 11.43 -8.94
C SER A 106 3.27 11.84 -10.14
N GLU A 107 2.65 10.87 -10.82
CA GLU A 107 1.98 11.08 -12.11
C GLU A 107 0.46 10.83 -12.05
N ALA A 108 -0.06 10.26 -10.96
CA ALA A 108 -1.45 9.80 -10.82
C ALA A 108 -1.88 8.74 -11.86
N LYS A 109 -0.93 8.07 -12.50
CA LYS A 109 -1.18 7.00 -13.49
C LYS A 109 -0.92 5.64 -12.86
N PHE A 110 -1.88 4.73 -12.90
CA PHE A 110 -1.81 3.45 -12.18
C PHE A 110 -2.16 2.23 -13.03
#